data_AF-A6F8R5-F1
#
_entry.id   AF-A6F8R5-F1
#
_cell.length_a   1.000
_cell.length_b   1.000
_cell.length_c   1.000
_cell.angle_alpha   90.00
_cell.angle_beta   90.00
_cell.angle_gamma   90.00
#
_symmetry.space_group_name_H-M   'P 1'
#
loop_
_entity.id
_entity.type
_entity.pdbx_description
1 polymer ?
#
loop_
_entity_poly.entity_id
_entity_poly.type
_entity_poly.pdbx_seq_one_letter_code
_entity_poly.pdbx_strand_id
1 'polypeptide(L)'
;MKISEKQAKKLIFDLVKYSDHSNRSLTDGLKNKTIEQWFEQNKYPFKRLVSDTRDWEYTVPFVENTMDSKVYIRGAGIINVSDYQGEFDSALAYRDLTINNADITACYVAYYACITTLFASLTSYLSAKAEAYNIDNADMIDNEDKSVSLEDRVSQWVPILTAGKALDMNNKSWALFTAQLAECNTLVGKAHASNPTLATDGLSSAQLAAKVNDLRGGIISIMYELHVLLNDEIKSQLIRAVYFPDVYVSEAA
;
A
#
# COMPACT_ATOMS: atom_id res chain seq x y z
N MET A 1 12.27 -8.92 -12.63
CA MET A 1 12.09 -7.47 -12.88
C MET A 1 13.06 -6.71 -11.97
N LYS A 2 13.71 -5.62 -12.41
CA LYS A 2 14.78 -4.98 -11.61
C LYS A 2 14.48 -3.52 -11.24
N ILE A 3 14.68 -3.16 -9.97
CA ILE A 3 14.64 -1.77 -9.51
C ILE A 3 16.03 -1.11 -9.57
N SER A 4 16.06 0.22 -9.51
CA SER A 4 17.32 0.97 -9.48
C SER A 4 18.08 0.76 -8.16
N GLU A 5 19.40 0.94 -8.18
CA GLU A 5 20.23 0.84 -6.97
C GLU A 5 19.78 1.82 -5.88
N LYS A 6 19.39 3.03 -6.27
CA LYS A 6 18.85 4.05 -5.35
C LYS A 6 17.55 3.60 -4.70
N GLN A 7 16.64 3.00 -5.47
CA GLN A 7 15.39 2.44 -4.94
C GLN A 7 15.66 1.25 -4.03
N ALA A 8 16.51 0.31 -4.43
CA ALA A 8 16.87 -0.85 -3.59
C ALA A 8 17.45 -0.42 -2.24
N LYS A 9 18.37 0.56 -2.26
CA LYS A 9 18.93 1.13 -1.03
C LYS A 9 17.87 1.80 -0.16
N LYS A 10 16.93 2.55 -0.74
CA LYS A 10 15.85 3.20 0.01
C LYS A 10 14.86 2.18 0.58
N LEU A 11 14.51 1.14 -0.18
CA LEU A 11 13.69 0.01 0.25
C LEU A 11 14.28 -0.66 1.50
N ILE A 12 15.57 -0.99 1.48
CA ILE A 12 16.25 -1.60 2.65
C ILE A 12 16.14 -0.69 3.88
N PHE A 13 16.37 0.62 3.72
CA PHE A 13 16.27 1.55 4.85
C PHE A 13 14.86 1.71 5.38
N ASP A 14 13.85 1.77 4.50
CA ASP A 14 12.46 1.89 4.93
C ASP A 14 12.00 0.61 5.64
N LEU A 15 12.40 -0.58 5.15
CA LEU A 15 12.13 -1.84 5.82
C LEU A 15 12.71 -1.89 7.24
N VAL A 16 13.97 -1.49 7.40
CA VAL A 16 14.64 -1.50 8.73
C VAL A 16 14.01 -0.52 9.72
N LYS A 17 13.50 0.62 9.23
CA LYS A 17 12.98 1.69 10.08
C LYS A 17 11.51 1.54 10.42
N TYR A 18 10.72 1.01 9.49
CA TYR A 18 9.27 1.08 9.57
C TYR A 18 8.61 -0.29 9.52
N SER A 19 9.29 -1.35 9.05
CA SER A 19 8.66 -2.67 8.95
C SER A 19 8.44 -3.32 10.31
N ASP A 20 7.40 -4.15 10.42
CA ASP A 20 7.00 -4.95 11.57
C ASP A 20 7.87 -6.22 11.82
N HIS A 21 9.19 -6.07 11.83
CA HIS A 21 10.11 -7.21 11.95
C HIS A 21 10.56 -7.47 13.40
N SER A 22 10.94 -8.72 13.71
CA SER A 22 11.34 -9.13 15.07
C SER A 22 12.58 -8.42 15.62
N ASN A 23 13.41 -7.82 14.77
CA ASN A 23 14.63 -7.11 15.16
C ASN A 23 14.42 -5.62 15.49
N ARG A 24 13.18 -5.13 15.61
CA ARG A 24 12.86 -3.69 15.80
C ARG A 24 13.59 -3.07 17.00
N SER A 25 13.62 -3.77 18.13
CA SER A 25 14.34 -3.31 19.33
C SER A 25 15.84 -3.06 19.12
N LEU A 26 16.42 -3.64 18.07
CA LEU A 26 17.83 -3.47 17.69
C LEU A 26 18.03 -2.42 16.59
N THR A 27 16.99 -2.08 15.83
CA THR A 27 17.08 -1.21 14.64
C THR A 27 16.33 0.11 14.76
N ASP A 28 15.46 0.25 15.76
CA ASP A 28 14.65 1.45 15.97
C ASP A 28 15.55 2.68 16.20
N GLY A 29 15.24 3.76 15.47
CA GLY A 29 15.99 5.01 15.54
C GLY A 29 17.39 4.96 14.91
N LEU A 30 17.81 3.84 14.31
CA LEU A 30 19.11 3.79 13.64
C LEU A 30 19.16 4.75 12.44
N LYS A 31 20.29 5.46 12.34
CA LYS A 31 20.62 6.27 11.17
C LYS A 31 21.07 5.37 10.03
N ASN A 32 20.88 5.81 8.78
CA ASN A 32 21.23 5.03 7.57
C ASN A 32 22.65 4.43 7.63
N LYS A 33 23.66 5.21 8.03
CA LYS A 33 25.05 4.72 8.14
C LYS A 33 25.19 3.57 9.15
N THR A 34 24.45 3.63 10.25
CA THR A 34 24.44 2.58 11.27
C THR A 34 23.69 1.34 10.79
N ILE A 35 22.62 1.52 10.01
CA ILE A 35 21.91 0.40 9.35
C ILE A 35 22.87 -0.34 8.40
N GLU A 36 23.65 0.39 7.60
CA GLU A 36 24.67 -0.23 6.72
C GLU A 36 25.65 -1.07 7.53
N GLN A 37 26.20 -0.51 8.62
CA GLN A 37 27.13 -1.21 9.51
C GLN A 37 26.51 -2.42 10.19
N TRP A 38 25.22 -2.35 10.56
CA TRP A 38 24.51 -3.45 11.18
C TRP A 38 24.42 -4.66 10.25
N PHE A 39 24.10 -4.46 8.97
CA PHE A 39 24.13 -5.55 7.99
C PHE A 39 25.54 -6.11 7.77
N GLU A 40 26.56 -5.26 7.70
CA GLU A 40 27.97 -5.68 7.59
C GLU A 40 28.37 -6.59 8.77
N GLN A 41 28.03 -6.19 10.00
CA GLN A 41 28.31 -6.98 11.22
C GLN A 41 27.58 -8.33 11.23
N ASN A 42 26.41 -8.40 10.61
CA ASN A 42 25.62 -9.62 10.49
C ASN A 42 25.96 -10.47 9.25
N LYS A 43 27.12 -10.21 8.61
CA LYS A 43 27.64 -10.96 7.45
C LYS A 43 26.82 -10.78 6.16
N TYR A 44 26.13 -9.65 6.03
CA TYR A 44 25.47 -9.24 4.79
C TYR A 44 26.13 -7.94 4.29
N PRO A 45 27.18 -8.04 3.45
CA PRO A 45 27.85 -6.86 2.93
C PRO A 45 26.85 -5.93 2.24
N PHE A 46 26.73 -4.69 2.70
CA PHE A 46 25.61 -3.81 2.35
C PHE A 46 25.58 -3.52 0.85
N LYS A 47 26.74 -3.36 0.22
CA LYS A 47 26.84 -3.19 -1.24
C LYS A 47 26.29 -4.38 -2.01
N ARG A 48 26.56 -5.61 -1.54
CA ARG A 48 26.03 -6.83 -2.14
C ARG A 48 24.53 -6.93 -1.89
N LEU A 49 24.09 -6.67 -0.66
CA LEU A 49 22.68 -6.64 -0.29
C LEU A 49 21.88 -5.70 -1.21
N VAL A 50 22.35 -4.47 -1.41
CA VAL A 50 21.73 -3.51 -2.34
C VAL A 50 21.66 -4.07 -3.76
N SER A 51 22.71 -4.75 -4.24
CA SER A 51 22.70 -5.37 -5.57
C SER A 51 21.69 -6.50 -5.69
N ASP A 52 21.59 -7.34 -4.67
CA ASP A 52 20.68 -8.48 -4.64
C ASP A 52 19.21 -8.01 -4.54
N THR A 53 18.93 -7.01 -3.70
CA THR A 53 17.60 -6.36 -3.56
C THR A 53 17.15 -5.61 -4.82
N ARG A 54 18.01 -5.41 -5.82
CA ARG A 54 17.56 -4.93 -7.13
C ARG A 54 16.67 -5.96 -7.82
N ASP A 55 16.86 -7.24 -7.54
CA ASP A 55 15.93 -8.26 -7.95
C ASP A 55 14.66 -8.16 -7.08
N TRP A 56 13.53 -7.93 -7.72
CA TRP A 56 12.27 -7.67 -7.04
C TRP A 56 11.85 -8.79 -6.09
N GLU A 57 12.20 -10.04 -6.44
CA GLU A 57 11.86 -11.24 -5.68
C GLU A 57 12.81 -11.49 -4.49
N TYR A 58 13.91 -10.74 -4.39
CA TYR A 58 14.87 -10.93 -3.30
C TYR A 58 14.32 -10.39 -1.98
N THR A 59 14.12 -11.25 -0.99
CA THR A 59 13.74 -10.90 0.38
C THR A 59 14.92 -10.31 1.15
N VAL A 60 14.78 -9.08 1.68
CA VAL A 60 15.80 -8.48 2.54
C VAL A 60 15.82 -9.23 3.88
N PRO A 61 16.97 -9.81 4.27
CA PRO A 61 17.06 -10.64 5.46
C PRO A 61 16.80 -9.81 6.73
N PHE A 62 16.25 -10.47 7.75
CA PHE A 62 15.99 -9.94 9.11
C PHE A 62 14.90 -8.87 9.25
N VAL A 63 14.53 -8.20 8.15
CA VAL A 63 13.68 -7.02 8.17
C VAL A 63 12.40 -7.16 7.35
N GLU A 64 12.20 -8.32 6.72
CA GLU A 64 10.95 -8.65 6.05
C GLU A 64 10.25 -9.78 6.78
N ASN A 65 9.09 -9.46 7.33
CA ASN A 65 8.14 -10.44 7.81
C ASN A 65 7.17 -10.77 6.68
N THR A 66 7.37 -11.91 6.02
CA THR A 66 6.53 -12.35 4.91
C THR A 66 5.34 -13.20 5.36
N MET A 67 5.03 -13.26 6.67
CA MET A 67 3.81 -13.91 7.11
C MET A 67 2.62 -13.16 6.51
N ASP A 68 1.77 -13.87 5.75
CA ASP A 68 0.57 -13.28 5.19
C ASP A 68 -0.47 -13.05 6.29
N SER A 69 -1.38 -12.11 6.07
CA SER A 69 -2.46 -11.79 7.02
C SER A 69 -3.57 -12.87 7.03
N LYS A 70 -3.26 -14.10 6.56
CA LYS A 70 -4.25 -15.14 6.35
C LYS A 70 -4.32 -16.08 7.54
N VAL A 71 -5.54 -16.39 7.95
CA VAL A 71 -5.78 -17.45 8.93
C VAL A 71 -6.13 -18.72 8.17
N TYR A 72 -5.21 -19.68 8.24
CA TYR A 72 -5.42 -21.01 7.67
C TYR A 72 -6.25 -21.85 8.63
N ILE A 73 -7.53 -22.04 8.31
CA ILE A 73 -8.36 -23.03 8.99
C ILE A 73 -8.05 -24.40 8.37
N ARG A 74 -7.91 -25.46 9.19
CA ARG A 74 -7.78 -26.84 8.67
C ARG A 74 -9.03 -27.19 7.84
N GLY A 75 -8.93 -27.12 6.51
CA GLY A 75 -10.00 -27.36 5.55
C GLY A 75 -9.69 -26.76 4.16
N ALA A 76 -10.64 -26.81 3.23
CA ALA A 76 -10.47 -26.28 1.86
C ALA A 76 -10.69 -24.75 1.73
N GLY A 77 -10.79 -24.03 2.85
CA GLY A 77 -11.12 -22.61 2.88
C GLY A 77 -10.02 -21.75 3.49
N ILE A 78 -9.78 -20.58 2.89
CA ILE A 78 -8.95 -19.51 3.44
C ILE A 78 -9.90 -18.45 3.98
N ILE A 79 -9.76 -18.08 5.27
CA ILE A 79 -10.45 -16.91 5.84
C ILE A 79 -9.40 -15.82 6.04
N ASN A 80 -9.58 -14.69 5.36
CA ASN A 80 -8.79 -13.49 5.64
C ASN A 80 -9.30 -12.86 6.94
N VAL A 81 -8.39 -12.41 7.80
CA VAL A 81 -8.79 -11.52 8.90
C VAL A 81 -9.37 -10.26 8.23
N SER A 82 -10.58 -9.86 8.64
CA SER A 82 -11.26 -8.66 8.15
C SER A 82 -10.63 -7.40 8.77
N ASP A 83 -9.31 -7.26 8.65
CA ASP A 83 -8.61 -6.04 9.00
C ASP A 83 -8.10 -5.35 7.71
N TYR A 84 -7.68 -4.10 7.87
CA TYR A 84 -7.17 -3.30 6.76
C TYR A 84 -5.95 -3.95 6.08
N GLN A 85 -5.22 -4.83 6.77
CA GLN A 85 -4.02 -5.50 6.23
C GLN A 85 -4.43 -6.63 5.27
N GLY A 86 -5.42 -7.45 5.66
CA GLY A 86 -6.02 -8.45 4.78
C GLY A 86 -6.65 -7.85 3.52
N GLU A 87 -7.26 -6.67 3.64
CA GLU A 87 -7.75 -5.90 2.49
C GLU A 87 -6.58 -5.45 1.60
N PHE A 88 -5.50 -4.91 2.17
CA PHE A 88 -4.33 -4.51 1.39
C PHE A 88 -3.67 -5.68 0.65
N ASP A 89 -3.48 -6.83 1.32
CA ASP A 89 -2.93 -8.05 0.71
C ASP A 89 -3.82 -8.54 -0.45
N SER A 90 -5.15 -8.47 -0.27
CA SER A 90 -6.12 -8.82 -1.31
C SER A 90 -6.04 -7.87 -2.51
N ALA A 91 -5.86 -6.57 -2.26
CA ALA A 91 -5.64 -5.61 -3.33
C ALA A 91 -4.37 -5.91 -4.14
N LEU A 92 -3.26 -6.28 -3.49
CA LEU A 92 -2.04 -6.66 -4.19
C LEU A 92 -2.23 -7.90 -5.06
N ALA A 93 -3.01 -8.89 -4.59
CA ALA A 93 -3.37 -10.05 -5.41
C ALA A 93 -4.17 -9.62 -6.66
N TYR A 94 -5.11 -8.69 -6.52
CA TYR A 94 -5.85 -8.14 -7.67
C TYR A 94 -4.95 -7.36 -8.64
N ARG A 95 -3.99 -6.59 -8.14
CA ARG A 95 -2.97 -5.95 -8.97
C ARG A 95 -2.20 -6.98 -9.80
N ASP A 96 -1.78 -8.06 -9.18
CA ASP A 96 -1.03 -9.11 -9.88
C ASP A 96 -1.90 -9.84 -10.89
N LEU A 97 -3.20 -10.03 -10.61
CA LEU A 97 -4.17 -10.53 -11.59
C LEU A 97 -4.33 -9.57 -12.77
N THR A 98 -4.36 -8.26 -12.55
CA THR A 98 -4.39 -7.25 -13.64
C THR A 98 -3.22 -7.39 -14.59
N ILE A 99 -2.03 -7.68 -14.05
CA ILE A 99 -0.78 -7.77 -14.83
C ILE A 99 -0.67 -9.09 -15.57
N ASN A 100 -1.08 -10.20 -14.94
CA ASN A 100 -0.79 -11.55 -15.41
C ASN A 100 -1.93 -12.19 -16.22
N ASN A 101 -3.08 -11.54 -16.36
CA ASN A 101 -4.20 -12.07 -17.12
C ASN A 101 -4.05 -11.78 -18.63
N ALA A 102 -4.43 -12.77 -19.46
CA ALA A 102 -4.36 -12.66 -20.91
C ALA A 102 -5.57 -11.93 -21.51
N ASP A 103 -6.71 -11.94 -20.82
CA ASP A 103 -7.92 -11.23 -21.23
C ASP A 103 -7.93 -9.82 -20.66
N ILE A 104 -7.85 -8.83 -21.55
CA ILE A 104 -7.86 -7.41 -21.18
C ILE A 104 -9.11 -7.01 -20.38
N THR A 105 -10.26 -7.63 -20.65
CA THR A 105 -11.50 -7.37 -19.90
C THR A 105 -11.34 -7.83 -18.45
N ALA A 106 -10.80 -9.03 -18.25
CA ALA A 106 -10.50 -9.55 -16.92
C ALA A 106 -9.41 -8.71 -16.21
N CYS A 107 -8.42 -8.20 -16.93
CA CYS A 107 -7.42 -7.27 -16.37
C CYS A 107 -8.09 -6.00 -15.81
N TYR A 108 -9.06 -5.42 -16.54
CA TYR A 108 -9.82 -4.25 -16.08
C TYR A 108 -10.66 -4.54 -14.84
N VAL A 109 -11.38 -5.65 -14.83
CA VAL A 109 -12.16 -6.09 -13.66
C VAL A 109 -11.24 -6.25 -12.45
N ALA A 110 -10.08 -6.88 -12.62
CA ALA A 110 -9.08 -7.04 -11.57
C ALA A 110 -8.52 -5.69 -11.11
N TYR A 111 -8.29 -4.73 -12.01
CA TYR A 111 -7.81 -3.40 -11.62
C TYR A 111 -8.85 -2.66 -10.78
N TYR A 112 -10.13 -2.76 -11.16
CA TYR A 112 -11.21 -2.18 -10.37
C TYR A 112 -11.34 -2.82 -9.00
N ALA A 113 -11.23 -4.15 -8.91
CA ALA A 113 -11.16 -4.83 -7.63
C ALA A 113 -9.94 -4.37 -6.80
N CYS A 114 -8.78 -4.17 -7.43
CA CYS A 114 -7.58 -3.66 -6.77
C CYS A 114 -7.80 -2.26 -6.18
N ILE A 115 -8.20 -1.27 -6.98
CA ILE A 115 -8.33 0.11 -6.52
C ILE A 115 -9.41 0.27 -5.44
N THR A 116 -10.56 -0.38 -5.61
CA THR A 116 -11.65 -0.37 -4.61
C THR A 116 -11.20 -0.99 -3.30
N THR A 117 -10.48 -2.11 -3.35
CA THR A 117 -9.96 -2.79 -2.15
C THR A 117 -8.87 -1.96 -1.45
N LEU A 118 -8.01 -1.22 -2.18
CA LEU A 118 -7.04 -0.30 -1.57
C LEU A 118 -7.74 0.83 -0.81
N PHE A 119 -8.80 1.41 -1.38
CA PHE A 119 -9.57 2.46 -0.70
C PHE A 119 -10.35 1.93 0.50
N ALA A 120 -10.88 0.71 0.43
CA ALA A 120 -11.48 0.02 1.58
C ALA A 120 -10.45 -0.15 2.70
N SER A 121 -9.27 -0.70 2.38
CA SER A 121 -8.14 -0.85 3.32
C SER A 121 -7.78 0.46 4.03
N LEU A 122 -7.57 1.55 3.27
CA LEU A 122 -7.24 2.85 3.87
C LEU A 122 -8.37 3.40 4.75
N THR A 123 -9.62 3.20 4.33
CA THR A 123 -10.80 3.63 5.11
C THR A 123 -10.88 2.88 6.44
N SER A 124 -10.74 1.55 6.40
CA SER A 124 -10.70 0.66 7.57
C SER A 124 -9.56 1.03 8.51
N TYR A 125 -8.37 1.33 7.98
CA TYR A 125 -7.22 1.77 8.78
C TYR A 125 -7.51 3.05 9.56
N LEU A 126 -8.01 4.10 8.87
CA LEU A 126 -8.31 5.37 9.53
C LEU A 126 -9.46 5.25 10.54
N SER A 127 -10.48 4.43 10.25
CA SER A 127 -11.55 4.13 11.21
C SER A 127 -11.00 3.45 12.47
N ALA A 128 -10.15 2.42 12.33
CA ALA A 128 -9.55 1.76 13.49
C ALA A 128 -8.71 2.73 14.35
N LYS A 129 -8.04 3.70 13.73
CA LYS A 129 -7.29 4.75 14.44
C LYS A 129 -8.21 5.74 15.16
N ALA A 130 -9.31 6.12 14.51
CA ALA A 130 -10.33 6.97 15.13
C ALA A 130 -10.99 6.28 16.33
N GLU A 131 -11.36 5.01 16.20
CA GLU A 131 -11.92 4.20 17.28
C GLU A 131 -10.96 4.12 18.47
N ALA A 132 -9.68 3.80 18.22
CA ALA A 132 -8.67 3.74 19.26
C ALA A 132 -8.49 5.09 19.98
N TYR A 133 -8.50 6.20 19.23
CA TYR A 133 -8.44 7.53 19.82
C TYR A 133 -9.68 7.86 20.66
N ASN A 134 -10.88 7.55 20.15
CA ASN A 134 -12.15 7.87 20.80
C ASN A 134 -12.35 7.11 22.13
N ILE A 135 -11.71 5.94 22.31
CA ILE A 135 -11.75 5.21 23.60
C ILE A 135 -11.19 6.05 24.75
N ASP A 136 -10.13 6.82 24.48
CA ASP A 136 -9.39 7.57 25.50
C ASP A 136 -9.75 9.07 25.54
N ASN A 137 -10.59 9.56 24.62
CA ASN A 137 -10.85 10.99 24.42
C ASN A 137 -12.35 11.31 24.41
N ALA A 138 -12.74 12.29 25.23
CA ALA A 138 -14.13 12.78 25.27
C ALA A 138 -14.54 13.52 23.98
N ASP A 139 -13.59 14.15 23.30
CA ASP A 139 -13.80 14.82 22.02
C ASP A 139 -13.59 13.79 20.88
N MET A 140 -14.66 13.07 20.55
CA MET A 140 -14.64 12.04 19.51
C MET A 140 -14.49 12.64 18.10
N ILE A 141 -13.63 12.03 17.27
CA ILE A 141 -13.37 12.48 15.89
C ILE A 141 -14.34 11.90 14.85
N ASP A 142 -15.09 10.87 15.25
CA ASP A 142 -16.14 10.23 14.44
C ASP A 142 -17.41 10.12 15.29
N ASN A 143 -18.28 11.12 15.20
CA ASN A 143 -19.61 11.08 15.80
C ASN A 143 -20.55 10.45 14.78
N GLU A 144 -21.25 9.38 15.15
CA GLU A 144 -22.09 8.49 14.30
C GLU A 144 -23.11 9.20 13.37
N ASP A 145 -23.30 10.51 13.50
CA ASP A 145 -24.28 11.33 12.78
C ASP A 145 -23.81 11.87 11.40
N LYS A 146 -22.54 11.71 11.00
CA LYS A 146 -22.07 12.19 9.69
C LYS A 146 -21.16 11.20 8.97
N SER A 147 -21.57 10.78 7.77
CA SER A 147 -20.67 10.12 6.82
C SER A 147 -19.55 11.08 6.39
N VAL A 148 -18.36 10.95 6.99
CA VAL A 148 -17.18 11.74 6.65
C VAL A 148 -16.48 11.12 5.43
N SER A 149 -16.22 11.94 4.40
CA SER A 149 -15.51 11.50 3.18
C SER A 149 -14.08 11.08 3.50
N LEU A 150 -13.45 10.23 2.68
CA LEU A 150 -12.08 9.78 2.95
C LEU A 150 -11.06 10.93 2.92
N GLU A 151 -11.26 11.94 2.06
CA GLU A 151 -10.42 13.14 2.03
C GLU A 151 -10.57 13.96 3.31
N ASP A 152 -11.80 14.08 3.83
CA ASP A 152 -12.06 14.73 5.12
C ASP A 152 -11.45 13.95 6.28
N ARG A 153 -11.51 12.62 6.26
CA ARG A 153 -10.81 11.79 7.26
C ARG A 153 -9.31 12.07 7.26
N VAL A 154 -8.68 12.12 6.09
CA VAL A 154 -7.25 12.44 6.00
C VAL A 154 -6.95 13.86 6.48
N SER A 155 -7.70 14.86 6.02
CA SER A 155 -7.40 16.27 6.32
C SER A 155 -7.78 16.71 7.73
N GLN A 156 -8.80 16.08 8.34
CA GLN A 156 -9.32 16.47 9.65
C GLN A 156 -8.86 15.52 10.77
N TRP A 157 -8.91 14.20 10.54
CA TRP A 157 -8.59 13.24 11.60
C TRP A 157 -7.08 13.11 11.81
N VAL A 158 -6.28 13.09 10.74
CA VAL A 158 -4.82 12.88 10.85
C VAL A 158 -4.13 13.97 11.68
N PRO A 159 -4.44 15.28 11.53
CA PRO A 159 -3.90 16.29 12.43
C PRO A 159 -4.27 16.08 13.89
N ILE A 160 -5.46 15.59 14.19
CA ILE A 160 -5.88 15.29 15.57
C ILE A 160 -5.07 14.11 16.12
N LEU A 161 -5.00 13.01 15.36
CA LEU A 161 -4.29 11.78 15.73
C LEU A 161 -2.79 11.96 15.92
N THR A 162 -2.19 13.01 15.34
CA THR A 162 -0.73 13.23 15.32
C THR A 162 -0.29 14.47 16.11
N ALA A 163 -1.18 15.03 16.93
CA ALA A 163 -0.95 16.26 17.69
C ALA A 163 -0.50 17.45 16.81
N GLY A 164 -1.15 17.61 15.66
CA GLY A 164 -1.02 18.77 14.77
C GLY A 164 -0.12 18.58 13.55
N LYS A 165 0.46 17.40 13.32
CA LYS A 165 1.16 17.12 12.06
C LYS A 165 0.15 16.80 10.96
N ALA A 166 0.44 17.19 9.73
CA ALA A 166 -0.45 16.94 8.61
C ALA A 166 0.28 16.27 7.46
N LEU A 167 -0.48 15.51 6.67
CA LEU A 167 -0.03 15.01 5.38
C LEU A 167 0.13 16.19 4.41
N ASP A 168 1.16 16.17 3.56
CA ASP A 168 1.31 17.19 2.52
C ASP A 168 0.35 16.94 1.36
N MET A 169 -0.80 17.62 1.39
CA MET A 169 -1.84 17.53 0.37
C MET A 169 -1.53 18.32 -0.91
N ASN A 170 -0.36 18.96 -1.02
CA ASN A 170 0.05 19.72 -2.21
C ASN A 170 1.06 18.96 -3.08
N ASN A 171 1.36 17.70 -2.76
CA ASN A 171 2.33 16.91 -3.49
C ASN A 171 1.71 16.11 -4.66
N LYS A 172 2.57 15.54 -5.51
CA LYS A 172 2.15 14.72 -6.65
C LYS A 172 1.34 13.49 -6.22
N SER A 173 1.68 12.89 -5.08
CA SER A 173 1.04 11.68 -4.58
C SER A 173 -0.41 11.94 -4.18
N TRP A 174 -0.68 13.08 -3.56
CA TRP A 174 -2.03 13.52 -3.24
C TRP A 174 -2.86 13.74 -4.50
N ALA A 175 -2.32 14.40 -5.52
CA ALA A 175 -3.01 14.60 -6.79
C ALA A 175 -3.37 13.28 -7.50
N LEU A 176 -2.49 12.28 -7.45
CA LEU A 176 -2.79 10.94 -7.98
C LEU A 176 -3.85 10.23 -7.13
N PHE A 177 -3.75 10.33 -5.81
CA PHE A 177 -4.71 9.76 -4.87
C PHE A 177 -6.13 10.29 -5.08
N THR A 178 -6.31 11.61 -5.22
CA THR A 178 -7.65 12.20 -5.43
C THR A 178 -8.23 11.82 -6.79
N ALA A 179 -7.40 11.74 -7.84
CA ALA A 179 -7.83 11.24 -9.15
C ALA A 179 -8.29 9.77 -9.09
N GLN A 180 -7.54 8.92 -8.37
CA GLN A 180 -7.88 7.52 -8.12
C GLN A 180 -9.17 7.38 -7.29
N LEU A 181 -9.38 8.25 -6.30
CA LEU A 181 -10.57 8.24 -5.47
C LEU A 181 -11.81 8.65 -6.28
N ALA A 182 -11.69 9.67 -7.13
CA ALA A 182 -12.76 10.06 -8.06
C ALA A 182 -13.12 8.94 -9.04
N GLU A 183 -12.11 8.23 -9.57
CA GLU A 183 -12.32 7.03 -10.38
C GLU A 183 -13.07 5.94 -9.59
N CYS A 184 -12.61 5.62 -8.38
CA CYS A 184 -13.24 4.64 -7.50
C CYS A 184 -14.71 4.98 -7.19
N ASN A 185 -15.00 6.22 -6.82
CA ASN A 185 -16.36 6.67 -6.52
C ASN A 185 -17.28 6.58 -7.75
N THR A 186 -16.77 6.89 -8.94
CA THR A 186 -17.52 6.73 -10.20
C THR A 186 -17.84 5.26 -10.48
N LEU A 187 -16.88 4.36 -10.21
CA LEU A 187 -17.05 2.93 -10.42
C LEU A 187 -18.06 2.31 -9.45
N VAL A 188 -17.97 2.63 -8.15
CA VAL A 188 -18.90 2.16 -7.12
C VAL A 188 -20.33 2.68 -7.40
N GLY A 189 -20.46 3.96 -7.76
CA GLY A 189 -21.75 4.53 -8.16
C GLY A 189 -22.39 3.83 -9.36
N LYS A 190 -21.58 3.34 -10.31
CA LYS A 190 -22.05 2.55 -11.47
C LYS A 190 -22.33 1.08 -11.14
N ALA A 191 -21.66 0.49 -10.15
CA ALA A 191 -21.90 -0.89 -9.71
C ALA A 191 -23.31 -1.10 -9.11
N HIS A 192 -23.92 -0.04 -8.58
CA HIS A 192 -25.31 -0.04 -8.12
C HIS A 192 -26.35 0.07 -9.24
N ALA A 193 -25.95 0.23 -10.50
CA ALA A 193 -26.85 0.16 -11.65
C ALA A 193 -27.06 -1.31 -12.04
N SER A 194 -28.30 -1.70 -12.35
CA SER A 194 -28.77 -3.08 -12.52
C SER A 194 -28.14 -3.90 -13.67
N ASN A 195 -27.15 -3.35 -14.36
CA ASN A 195 -26.29 -4.00 -15.35
C ASN A 195 -25.04 -3.12 -15.52
N PRO A 196 -24.00 -3.28 -14.70
CA PRO A 196 -22.75 -2.55 -14.89
C PRO A 196 -22.05 -3.15 -16.11
N THR A 197 -22.39 -2.67 -17.31
CA THR A 197 -21.49 -2.83 -18.45
C THR A 197 -20.27 -1.98 -18.12
N LEU A 198 -19.22 -2.60 -17.61
CA LEU A 198 -17.90 -1.96 -17.60
C LEU A 198 -17.60 -1.71 -19.08
N ALA A 199 -17.81 -0.47 -19.52
CA ALA A 199 -17.41 -0.05 -20.84
C ALA A 199 -15.88 -0.14 -20.89
N THR A 200 -15.37 -1.31 -21.28
CA THR A 200 -13.98 -1.52 -21.67
C THR A 200 -13.65 -0.80 -22.97
N ASP A 201 -14.68 -0.24 -23.63
CA ASP A 201 -14.61 0.54 -24.85
C ASP A 201 -13.68 1.75 -24.67
N GLY A 202 -12.42 1.57 -25.06
CA GLY A 202 -11.47 2.65 -25.29
C GLY A 202 -10.23 2.66 -24.40
N LEU A 203 -10.04 1.66 -23.53
CA LEU A 203 -8.95 1.67 -22.55
C LEU A 203 -7.90 0.63 -22.97
N SER A 204 -6.83 1.10 -23.63
CA SER A 204 -5.73 0.27 -24.16
C SER A 204 -4.89 -0.37 -23.05
N SER A 205 -4.17 -1.46 -23.36
CA SER A 205 -3.24 -2.11 -22.42
C SER A 205 -2.16 -1.14 -21.89
N ALA A 206 -1.76 -0.16 -22.70
CA ALA A 206 -0.79 0.86 -22.29
C ALA A 206 -1.38 1.82 -21.23
N GLN A 207 -2.64 2.21 -21.39
CA GLN A 207 -3.35 3.02 -20.40
C GLN A 207 -3.60 2.22 -19.10
N LEU A 208 -3.89 0.92 -19.19
CA LEU A 208 -4.01 0.06 -18.01
C LEU A 208 -2.67 -0.06 -17.26
N ALA A 209 -1.57 -0.27 -17.97
CA ALA A 209 -0.24 -0.31 -17.37
C ALA A 209 0.10 1.02 -16.65
N ALA A 210 -0.23 2.16 -17.27
CA ALA A 210 -0.07 3.47 -16.63
C ALA A 210 -0.90 3.58 -15.33
N LYS A 211 -2.17 3.18 -15.36
CA LYS A 211 -3.04 3.15 -14.17
C LYS A 211 -2.49 2.26 -13.04
N VAL A 212 -1.98 1.07 -13.38
CA VAL A 212 -1.33 0.17 -12.41
C VAL A 212 -0.09 0.82 -11.80
N ASN A 213 0.70 1.54 -12.59
CA ASN A 213 1.87 2.26 -12.10
C ASN A 213 1.50 3.45 -11.20
N ASP A 214 0.39 4.12 -11.50
CA ASP A 214 -0.10 5.24 -10.71
C ASP A 214 -0.53 4.79 -9.30
N LEU A 215 -0.92 3.53 -9.09
CA LEU A 215 -1.24 3.01 -7.75
C LEU A 215 -0.09 3.24 -6.77
N ARG A 216 1.15 2.97 -7.20
CA ARG A 216 2.38 3.19 -6.42
C ARG A 216 2.51 4.65 -6.01
N GLY A 217 2.32 5.56 -6.96
CA GLY A 217 2.51 7.00 -6.75
C GLY A 217 1.36 7.67 -6.02
N GLY A 218 0.14 7.13 -6.07
CA GLY A 218 -1.06 7.64 -5.43
C GLY A 218 -1.34 6.92 -4.11
N ILE A 219 -2.42 6.15 -4.07
CA ILE A 219 -2.94 5.53 -2.83
C ILE A 219 -1.91 4.75 -2.01
N ILE A 220 -1.02 3.97 -2.65
CA ILE A 220 -0.01 3.18 -1.92
C ILE A 220 0.99 4.11 -1.20
N SER A 221 1.41 5.20 -1.87
CA SER A 221 2.28 6.20 -1.24
C SER A 221 1.56 6.93 -0.11
N ILE A 222 0.29 7.29 -0.28
CA ILE A 222 -0.51 7.93 0.78
C ILE A 222 -0.66 7.00 2.00
N MET A 223 -0.98 5.71 1.79
CA MET A 223 -1.03 4.74 2.88
C MET A 223 0.30 4.64 3.63
N TYR A 224 1.41 4.56 2.91
CA TYR A 224 2.75 4.54 3.51
C TYR A 224 3.05 5.81 4.32
N GLU A 225 2.80 6.99 3.74
CA GLU A 225 3.04 8.28 4.40
C GLU A 225 2.20 8.44 5.66
N LEU A 226 0.96 7.97 5.65
CA LEU A 226 0.08 8.00 6.82
C LEU A 226 0.59 7.10 7.95
N HIS A 227 1.08 5.89 7.65
CA HIS A 227 1.67 5.04 8.69
C HIS A 227 2.94 5.67 9.29
N VAL A 228 3.80 6.24 8.45
CA VAL A 228 5.01 6.96 8.92
C VAL A 228 4.61 8.14 9.80
N LEU A 229 3.60 8.91 9.39
CA LEU A 229 3.15 10.11 10.12
C LEU A 229 2.51 9.78 11.47
N LEU A 230 1.72 8.70 11.52
CA LEU A 230 1.09 8.17 12.73
C LEU A 230 2.05 7.35 13.60
N ASN A 231 3.30 7.17 13.15
CA ASN A 231 4.32 6.38 13.84
C ASN A 231 3.88 4.93 14.11
N ASP A 232 3.17 4.35 13.15
CA ASP A 232 2.69 2.97 13.20
C ASP A 232 3.65 1.99 12.55
N GLU A 233 3.57 0.72 12.96
CA GLU A 233 4.29 -0.36 12.28
C GLU A 233 3.72 -0.58 10.89
N ILE A 234 4.60 -0.77 9.90
CA ILE A 234 4.21 -0.98 8.51
C ILE A 234 4.49 -2.44 8.16
N LYS A 235 3.55 -3.09 7.49
CA LYS A 235 3.82 -4.40 6.90
C LYS A 235 4.85 -4.28 5.78
N SER A 236 5.78 -5.22 5.70
CA SER A 236 6.82 -5.23 4.66
C SER A 236 6.25 -5.15 3.24
N GLN A 237 5.06 -5.70 3.02
CA GLN A 237 4.29 -5.69 1.78
C GLN A 237 3.93 -4.25 1.35
N LEU A 238 3.47 -3.40 2.26
CA LEU A 238 3.14 -1.99 1.96
C LEU A 238 4.43 -1.21 1.63
N ILE A 239 5.51 -1.42 2.39
CA ILE A 239 6.80 -0.80 2.08
C ILE A 239 7.27 -1.20 0.70
N ARG A 240 7.25 -2.51 0.37
CA ARG A 240 7.57 -3.01 -0.96
C ARG A 240 6.71 -2.34 -2.02
N ALA A 241 5.39 -2.29 -1.84
CA ALA A 241 4.48 -1.75 -2.83
C ALA A 241 4.82 -0.32 -3.31
N VAL A 242 5.41 0.52 -2.45
CA VAL A 242 5.94 1.86 -2.79
C VAL A 242 7.09 1.81 -3.82
N TYR A 243 7.75 0.67 -3.96
CA TYR A 243 8.87 0.42 -4.87
C TYR A 243 8.54 -0.51 -6.02
N PHE A 244 7.26 -0.82 -6.26
CA PHE A 244 6.90 -1.67 -7.38
C PHE A 244 7.60 -1.22 -8.67
N PRO A 245 8.21 -2.13 -9.43
CA PRO A 245 8.76 -1.80 -10.73
C PRO A 245 7.65 -1.41 -11.72
N ASP A 246 8.02 -0.61 -12.72
CA ASP A 246 7.06 -0.08 -13.69
C ASP A 246 6.54 -1.18 -14.63
N VAL A 247 5.22 -1.30 -14.72
CA VAL A 247 4.51 -2.15 -15.67
C VAL A 247 4.47 -1.47 -17.04
N TYR A 248 4.76 -2.21 -18.10
CA TYR A 248 4.71 -1.74 -19.47
C TYR A 248 4.22 -2.85 -20.40
N VAL A 249 3.66 -2.46 -21.55
CA VAL A 249 3.29 -3.40 -22.61
C VAL A 249 4.54 -3.67 -23.44
N SER A 250 4.99 -4.92 -23.51
CA SER A 250 6.03 -5.32 -24.45
C SER A 250 5.45 -5.37 -25.87
N GLU A 251 6.20 -4.90 -26.86
CA GLU A 251 5.89 -5.21 -28.25
C GLU A 251 5.90 -6.74 -28.45
N ALA A 252 5.01 -7.26 -29.30
CA ALA A 252 5.00 -8.67 -29.64
C ALA A 252 6.34 -9.03 -30.29
N ALA A 253 7.03 -10.03 -29.73
CA ALA A 253 8.26 -10.59 -30.28
C ALA A 253 7.99 -11.36 -31.59
#